data_AF-M5J7X9-F1
#
_entry.id   AF-M5J7X9-F1
#
_cell.length_a   1.000
_cell.length_b   1.000
_cell.length_c   1.000
_cell.angle_alpha   90.00
_cell.angle_beta   90.00
_cell.angle_gamma   90.00
#
_symmetry.space_group_name_H-M   'P 1'
#
loop_
_entity.id
_entity.type
_entity.pdbx_description
1 polymer ?
#
loop_
_entity_poly.entity_id
_entity_poly.type
_entity_poly.pdbx_seq_one_letter_code
_entity_poly.pdbx_strand_id
1 'polypeptide(L)'
;MLKKAIHQFIIGTGFVAVAYLCLITAGIGPTTTTWFNTLSVLGLGGVMGLTSILFIFDEYNFFFLIALHFITTVGIVRIMMLINNWKFSFETFVIIILIYIIIWVIYYIDQWTQVQRVNEALRKRR
;
A
#
# COMPACT_ATOMS: atom_id res chain seq x y z
N MET A 1 7.93 1.61 19.15
CA MET A 1 7.50 2.32 17.92
C MET A 1 8.29 1.88 16.69
N LEU A 2 9.63 1.80 16.76
CA LEU A 2 10.49 1.35 15.65
C LEU A 2 10.08 0.00 15.02
N LYS A 3 9.81 -1.03 15.84
CA LYS A 3 9.37 -2.36 15.33
C LYS A 3 8.08 -2.29 14.50
N LYS A 4 7.11 -1.46 14.91
CA LYS A 4 5.86 -1.25 14.16
C LYS A 4 6.13 -0.54 12.84
N ALA A 5 6.99 0.50 12.85
CA ALA A 5 7.37 1.22 11.64
C ALA A 5 8.09 0.30 10.63
N ILE A 6 9.07 -0.50 11.07
CA ILE A 6 9.76 -1.47 10.21
C ILE A 6 8.77 -2.48 9.62
N HIS A 7 7.86 -3.00 10.44
CA HIS A 7 6.84 -3.94 9.98
C HIS A 7 5.93 -3.32 8.91
N GLN A 8 5.45 -2.09 9.13
CA GLN A 8 4.63 -1.36 8.16
C GLN A 8 5.38 -1.04 6.87
N PHE A 9 6.65 -0.66 6.97
CA PHE A 9 7.51 -0.46 5.81
C PHE A 9 7.61 -1.73 4.96
N ILE A 10 7.92 -2.88 5.59
CA ILE A 10 8.04 -4.16 4.88
C ILE A 10 6.71 -4.55 4.20
N ILE A 11 5.58 -4.38 4.89
CA ILE A 11 4.25 -4.64 4.33
C ILE A 11 3.97 -3.74 3.12
N GLY A 12 4.22 -2.44 3.25
CA GLY A 12 4.04 -1.48 2.17
C GLY A 12 4.89 -1.80 0.95
N THR A 13 6.18 -2.09 1.17
CA THR A 13 7.09 -2.56 0.12
C THR A 13 6.54 -3.82 -0.54
N GLY A 14 6.03 -4.79 0.22
CA GLY A 14 5.44 -6.02 -0.31
C GLY A 14 4.26 -5.79 -1.25
N PHE A 15 3.26 -5.02 -0.80
CA PHE A 15 2.08 -4.71 -1.63
C PHE A 15 2.46 -3.99 -2.93
N VAL A 16 3.36 -3.01 -2.83
CA VAL A 16 3.75 -2.17 -3.95
C VAL A 16 4.65 -2.93 -4.93
N ALA A 17 5.52 -3.81 -4.43
CA ALA A 17 6.29 -4.73 -5.26
C ALA A 17 5.39 -5.67 -6.05
N VAL A 18 4.41 -6.31 -5.40
CA VAL A 18 3.46 -7.21 -6.07
C VAL A 18 2.64 -6.44 -7.11
N ALA A 19 2.11 -5.27 -6.75
CA ALA A 19 1.36 -4.44 -7.68
C ALA A 19 2.20 -4.04 -8.91
N TYR A 20 3.46 -3.63 -8.69
CA TYR A 20 4.38 -3.29 -9.76
C TYR A 20 4.67 -4.48 -10.68
N LEU A 21 4.91 -5.67 -10.12
CA LEU A 21 5.10 -6.90 -10.89
C LEU A 21 3.86 -7.27 -11.72
N CYS A 22 2.67 -7.13 -11.16
CA CYS A 22 1.43 -7.35 -11.89
C CYS A 22 1.27 -6.37 -13.06
N LEU A 23 1.57 -5.09 -12.84
CA LEU A 23 1.47 -4.05 -13.87
C LEU A 23 2.43 -4.33 -15.03
N ILE A 24 3.71 -4.58 -14.76
CA ILE A 24 4.68 -4.87 -15.83
C ILE A 24 4.33 -6.17 -16.58
N THR A 25 3.80 -7.18 -15.87
CA THR A 25 3.37 -8.46 -16.49
C THR A 25 2.17 -8.24 -17.41
N ALA A 26 1.27 -7.33 -17.05
CA ALA A 26 0.14 -6.92 -17.88
C ALA A 26 0.53 -5.98 -19.05
N GLY A 27 1.82 -5.67 -19.22
CA GLY A 27 2.30 -4.70 -20.21
C GLY A 27 1.99 -3.25 -19.87
N ILE A 28 1.59 -2.97 -18.62
CA ILE A 28 1.28 -1.64 -18.11
C ILE A 28 2.50 -1.12 -17.35
N GLY A 29 3.26 -0.20 -17.96
CA GLY A 29 4.45 0.37 -17.33
C GLY A 29 5.58 0.64 -18.32
N PRO A 30 6.81 0.85 -17.84
CA PRO A 30 7.95 1.05 -18.72
C PRO A 30 8.24 -0.21 -19.54
N THR A 31 8.64 -0.03 -20.80
CA THR A 31 9.02 -1.11 -21.71
C THR A 31 10.25 -1.89 -21.24
N THR A 32 11.12 -1.24 -20.45
CA THR A 32 12.29 -1.84 -19.82
C THR A 32 12.40 -1.38 -18.37
N THR A 33 12.41 -2.32 -17.43
CA THR A 33 12.60 -2.03 -16.01
C THR A 33 14.08 -1.94 -15.66
N THR A 34 14.52 -0.78 -15.18
CA THR A 34 15.88 -0.56 -14.67
C THR A 34 16.00 -0.91 -13.20
N TRP A 35 17.22 -1.13 -12.71
CA TRP A 35 17.48 -1.33 -11.28
C TRP A 35 16.99 -0.14 -10.44
N PHE A 36 17.11 1.09 -10.98
CA PHE A 36 16.65 2.31 -10.31
C PHE A 36 15.13 2.33 -10.17
N ASN A 37 14.39 1.90 -11.20
CA ASN A 37 12.94 1.77 -11.12
C ASN A 37 12.55 0.83 -9.97
N THR A 38 13.15 -0.35 -9.92
CA THR A 38 12.89 -1.33 -8.86
C THR A 38 13.19 -0.77 -7.48
N LEU A 39 14.35 -0.14 -7.28
CA LEU A 39 14.73 0.43 -5.98
C LEU A 39 13.77 1.54 -5.55
N SER A 40 13.37 2.40 -6.48
CA SER A 40 12.44 3.50 -6.22
C SER A 40 11.05 2.98 -5.80
N VAL A 41 10.55 1.95 -6.48
CA VAL A 41 9.26 1.30 -6.19
C VAL A 41 9.30 0.65 -4.81
N LEU A 42 10.38 -0.08 -4.49
CA LEU A 42 10.52 -0.75 -3.20
C LEU A 42 10.63 0.25 -2.04
N GLY A 43 11.45 1.29 -2.22
CA GLY A 43 11.69 2.32 -1.20
C GLY A 43 10.43 3.16 -0.95
N LEU A 44 9.82 3.69 -2.01
CA LEU A 44 8.59 4.48 -1.88
C LEU A 44 7.39 3.62 -1.48
N GLY A 45 7.39 2.33 -1.85
CA GLY A 45 6.43 1.36 -1.33
C GLY A 45 6.48 1.23 0.18
N GLY A 46 7.68 1.17 0.75
CA GLY A 46 7.84 1.15 2.19
C GLY A 46 7.41 2.46 2.86
N VAL A 47 7.72 3.61 2.24
CA VAL A 47 7.22 4.92 2.72
C VAL A 47 5.69 4.98 2.68
N MET A 48 5.04 4.42 1.64
CA MET A 48 3.58 4.27 1.61
C MET A 48 3.08 3.37 2.74
N GLY A 49 3.77 2.28 3.07
CA GLY A 49 3.40 1.46 4.23
C GLY A 49 3.37 2.25 5.56
N LEU A 50 4.33 3.17 5.74
CA LEU A 50 4.40 4.02 6.93
C LEU A 50 3.21 4.97 7.07
N THR A 51 2.51 5.32 5.98
CA THR A 51 1.33 6.21 6.06
C THR A 51 0.17 5.57 6.80
N SER A 52 0.19 4.24 6.99
CA SER A 52 -0.77 3.52 7.83
C SER A 52 -0.74 3.98 9.31
N ILE A 53 0.31 4.68 9.75
CA ILE A 53 0.38 5.27 11.09
C ILE A 53 -0.73 6.30 11.33
N LEU A 54 -1.29 6.89 10.27
CA LEU A 54 -2.42 7.83 10.35
C LEU A 54 -3.63 7.22 11.07
N PHE A 55 -3.82 5.90 10.99
CA PHE A 55 -4.93 5.19 11.64
C PHE A 55 -4.75 4.95 13.14
N ILE A 56 -3.66 5.43 13.74
CA ILE A 56 -3.47 5.40 15.21
C ILE A 56 -4.19 6.59 15.88
N PHE A 57 -4.49 7.65 15.15
CA PHE A 57 -5.10 8.85 15.72
C PHE A 57 -6.61 8.68 15.88
N ASP A 58 -7.03 8.21 17.06
CA ASP A 58 -8.44 8.00 17.41
C ASP A 58 -9.28 9.29 17.51
N GLU A 59 -8.61 10.46 17.53
CA GLU A 59 -9.25 11.78 17.58
C GLU A 59 -9.98 12.16 16.28
N TYR A 60 -9.61 11.55 15.14
CA TYR A 60 -10.17 11.86 13.84
C TYR A 60 -11.14 10.78 13.36
N ASN A 61 -12.17 11.19 12.61
CA ASN A 61 -13.09 10.25 11.98
C ASN A 61 -12.33 9.37 10.97
N PHE A 62 -12.63 8.07 10.96
CA PHE A 62 -12.12 7.09 10.00
C PHE A 62 -12.21 7.55 8.53
N PHE A 63 -13.33 8.16 8.11
CA PHE A 63 -13.50 8.66 6.74
C PHE A 63 -12.52 9.79 6.38
N PHE A 64 -12.16 10.62 7.35
CA PHE A 64 -11.15 11.65 7.15
C PHE A 64 -9.76 11.01 7.03
N LEU A 65 -9.42 10.06 7.91
CA LEU A 65 -8.14 9.38 7.90
C LEU A 65 -7.91 8.57 6.61
N ILE A 66 -8.94 7.88 6.10
CA ILE A 66 -8.82 7.13 4.85
C ILE A 66 -8.66 8.08 3.64
N ALA A 67 -9.34 9.23 3.64
CA ALA A 67 -9.16 10.23 2.60
C ALA A 67 -7.74 10.83 2.64
N LEU A 68 -7.25 11.17 3.84
CA LEU A 68 -5.89 11.68 4.03
C LEU A 68 -4.83 10.66 3.62
N HIS A 69 -5.03 9.39 3.99
CA HIS A 69 -4.17 8.30 3.58
C HIS A 69 -4.15 8.17 2.06
N PHE A 70 -5.31 8.15 1.40
CA PHE A 70 -5.40 8.06 -0.06
C PHE A 70 -4.68 9.23 -0.74
N ILE A 71 -4.89 10.47 -0.29
CA ILE A 71 -4.20 11.65 -0.83
C ILE A 71 -2.68 11.51 -0.67
N THR A 72 -2.23 11.06 0.49
CA THR A 72 -0.79 10.85 0.76
C THR A 72 -0.22 9.75 -0.14
N THR A 73 -0.93 8.64 -0.31
CA THR A 73 -0.55 7.55 -1.23
C THR A 73 -0.43 8.07 -2.67
N VAL A 74 -1.42 8.82 -3.16
CA VAL A 74 -1.38 9.42 -4.51
C VAL A 74 -0.20 10.37 -4.65
N GLY A 75 0.09 11.17 -3.61
CA GLY A 75 1.26 12.05 -3.57
C GLY A 75 2.58 11.30 -3.69
N ILE A 76 2.73 10.19 -2.95
CA ILE A 76 3.93 9.35 -3.01
C ILE A 76 4.07 8.68 -4.40
N VAL A 77 2.97 8.16 -4.96
CA VAL A 77 2.99 7.60 -6.32
C VAL A 77 3.34 8.67 -7.35
N ARG A 78 2.84 9.90 -7.21
CA ARG A 78 3.22 11.03 -8.08
C ARG A 78 4.72 11.30 -8.01
N ILE A 79 5.30 11.34 -6.81
CA ILE A 79 6.75 11.49 -6.62
C ILE A 79 7.50 10.34 -7.29
N MET A 80 7.04 9.09 -7.11
CA MET A 80 7.61 7.91 -7.75
C MET A 80 7.59 8.02 -9.28
N MET A 81 6.49 8.48 -9.86
CA MET A 81 6.37 8.65 -11.30
C MET A 81 7.34 9.73 -11.81
N LEU A 82 7.47 10.84 -11.08
CA LEU A 82 8.40 11.92 -11.42
C LEU A 82 9.86 11.48 -11.41
N ILE A 83 10.33 10.80 -10.35
CA ILE A 83 11.72 10.35 -10.27
C ILE A 83 12.08 9.31 -11.33
N ASN A 84 11.09 8.53 -11.79
CA ASN A 84 11.25 7.52 -12.83
C ASN A 84 11.00 8.05 -14.25
N ASN A 85 10.67 9.34 -14.40
CA ASN A 85 10.26 9.94 -15.67
C ASN A 85 9.04 9.23 -16.32
N TRP A 86 8.16 8.67 -15.51
CA TRP A 86 6.93 8.03 -15.97
C TRP A 86 5.80 9.06 -16.08
N LYS A 87 5.03 8.99 -17.17
CA LYS A 87 3.90 9.88 -17.39
C LYS A 87 2.75 9.51 -16.46
N PHE A 88 2.30 10.47 -15.66
CA PHE A 88 1.06 10.32 -14.90
C PHE A 88 -0.12 10.76 -15.76
N SER A 89 -0.93 9.81 -16.21
CA SER A 89 -2.15 10.06 -16.97
C SER A 89 -3.41 9.82 -16.13
N PHE A 90 -4.58 10.11 -16.70
CA PHE A 90 -5.87 9.75 -16.10
C PHE A 90 -5.98 8.22 -15.92
N GLU A 91 -5.48 7.44 -16.87
CA GLU A 91 -5.42 5.97 -16.77
C GLU A 91 -4.58 5.52 -15.57
N THR A 92 -3.41 6.12 -15.36
CA THR A 92 -2.59 5.85 -14.17
C THR A 92 -3.35 6.15 -12.87
N PHE A 93 -4.11 7.23 -12.83
CA PHE A 93 -4.92 7.59 -11.67
C PHE A 93 -6.02 6.54 -11.38
N VAL A 94 -6.71 6.06 -12.42
CA VAL A 94 -7.71 4.99 -12.28
C VAL A 94 -7.07 3.70 -11.78
N ILE A 95 -5.90 3.33 -12.32
CA ILE A 95 -5.13 2.16 -11.87
C ILE A 95 -4.76 2.28 -10.38
N ILE A 96 -4.33 3.47 -9.93
CA ILE A 96 -4.03 3.71 -8.52
C ILE A 96 -5.26 3.49 -7.65
N ILE A 97 -6.43 3.99 -8.06
CA ILE A 97 -7.69 3.77 -7.32
C ILE A 97 -8.02 2.28 -7.24
N LEU A 98 -7.92 1.54 -8.35
CA LEU A 98 -8.20 0.11 -8.38
C LEU A 98 -7.27 -0.68 -7.47
N ILE A 99 -5.95 -0.44 -7.55
CA ILE A 99 -4.96 -1.07 -6.69
C ILE A 99 -5.23 -0.73 -5.22
N TYR A 100 -5.55 0.53 -4.91
CA TYR A 100 -5.86 0.96 -3.56
C TYR A 100 -7.06 0.21 -2.98
N ILE A 101 -8.15 0.08 -3.74
CA ILE A 101 -9.34 -0.68 -3.33
C ILE A 101 -8.99 -2.15 -3.11
N ILE A 102 -8.24 -2.78 -4.03
CA ILE A 102 -7.83 -4.18 -3.91
C ILE A 102 -6.99 -4.41 -2.65
N ILE A 103 -6.00 -3.55 -2.39
CA ILE A 103 -5.17 -3.64 -1.19
C ILE A 103 -6.02 -3.52 0.08
N TRP A 104 -6.98 -2.60 0.12
CA TRP A 104 -7.90 -2.47 1.26
C TRP A 104 -8.78 -3.70 1.46
N VAL A 105 -9.28 -4.31 0.39
CA VAL A 105 -10.04 -5.55 0.47
C VAL A 105 -9.18 -6.68 1.04
N ILE A 106 -7.95 -6.85 0.53
CA ILE A 106 -7.01 -7.85 1.05
C ILE A 106 -6.73 -7.60 2.54
N TYR A 107 -6.45 -6.36 2.91
CA TYR A 107 -6.21 -5.98 4.29
C TYR A 107 -7.41 -6.27 5.20
N TYR A 108 -8.62 -5.94 4.76
CA TYR A 108 -9.86 -6.22 5.50
C TYR A 108 -10.05 -7.73 5.72
N ILE A 109 -9.83 -8.54 4.69
CA ILE A 109 -9.93 -10.01 4.78
C ILE A 109 -8.89 -10.57 5.77
N ASP A 110 -7.66 -10.07 5.71
CA ASP A 110 -6.60 -10.47 6.64
C ASP A 110 -6.98 -10.13 8.09
N GLN A 111 -7.41 -8.90 8.34
CA GLN A 111 -7.87 -8.47 9.67
C GLN A 111 -9.03 -9.34 10.18
N TRP A 112 -10.05 -9.57 9.34
CA TRP A 112 -11.18 -10.43 9.71
C TRP A 112 -10.73 -11.85 10.07
N THR A 113 -9.81 -12.42 9.28
CA THR A 113 -9.26 -13.77 9.52
C THR A 113 -8.47 -13.82 10.83
N GLN A 114 -7.68 -12.78 11.13
CA GLN A 114 -6.93 -12.71 12.40
C GLN A 114 -7.87 -12.65 13.60
N VAL A 115 -8.95 -11.85 13.53
CA VAL A 115 -9.98 -11.77 14.58
C VAL A 115 -10.65 -13.13 14.80
N GLN A 116 -11.02 -13.84 13.72
CA GLN A 116 -11.62 -15.17 13.82
C GLN A 116 -10.67 -16.18 14.48
N ARG A 117 -9.39 -16.20 14.11
CA ARG A 117 -8.38 -17.09 14.70
C ARG A 117 -8.21 -16.85 16.20
N VAL A 118 -8.18 -15.59 16.64
CA VAL A 118 -8.11 -15.25 18.07
C VAL A 118 -9.36 -15.74 18.81
N ASN A 119 -10.55 -15.51 18.25
CA ASN A 119 -11.81 -15.94 18.85
C ASN A 119 -11.91 -17.46 18.96
N GLU A 120 -11.47 -18.20 17.95
CA GLU A 120 -11.41 -19.67 18.00
C GLU A 120 -10.45 -20.17 19.07
N ALA A 121 -9.27 -19.55 19.20
CA ALA A 121 -8.29 -19.92 20.22
C ALA A 121 -8.82 -19.67 21.63
N LEU A 122 -9.58 -18.58 21.85
CA LEU A 122 -10.25 -18.30 23.12
C LEU A 122 -11.36 -19.33 23.41
N ARG A 123 -12.15 -19.69 22.40
CA ARG A 123 -13.22 -20.70 22.55
C ARG A 123 -12.67 -22.08 22.92
N LYS A 124 -11.51 -22.48 22.39
CA LYS A 124 -10.86 -23.77 22.71
C LYS A 124 -10.22 -23.84 24.10
N ARG A 125 -10.02 -22.69 24.77
CA ARG A 125 -9.45 -22.60 26.12
C ARG A 125 -10.51 -22.56 27.23
N ARG A 126 -11.80 -22.55 26.85
CA ARG A 126 -12.95 -22.56 27.76
C ARG A 126 -13.66 -23.91 27.65
#